data_AF-A0A7S1RAS1-F1
#
_entry.id   AF-A0A7S1RAS1-F1
#
_cell.length_a   1.000
_cell.length_b   1.000
_cell.length_c   1.000
_cell.angle_alpha   90.00
_cell.angle_beta   90.00
_cell.angle_gamma   90.00
#
_symmetry.space_group_name_H-M   'P 1'
#
loop_
_entity.id
_entity.type
_entity.pdbx_description
1 polymer ?
#
loop_
_entity_poly.entity_id
_entity_poly.type
_entity_poly.pdbx_seq_one_letter_code
_entity_poly.pdbx_strand_id
1 'polypeptide(L)'
;EAGRSVKSLSSREVANVVWSFATVQVQMPHWLLVEVPGRAPELRPQECANVLWAFASASAALEAVVAALPCTEPGFLESWKPQEMANAAWAMAHSRGFAVRRGAQGTAGRQGEAL
;
A
#
# COMPACT_ATOMS: atom_id res chain seq x y z
N GLU A 1 -5.24 18.40 -16.45
CA GLU A 1 -4.37 17.46 -17.21
C GLU A 1 -3.99 16.20 -16.42
N ALA A 2 -3.78 16.27 -15.09
CA ALA A 2 -3.45 15.09 -14.27
C ALA A 2 -4.40 13.88 -14.44
N GLY A 3 -5.71 14.10 -14.56
CA GLY A 3 -6.70 13.00 -14.71
C GLY A 3 -6.58 12.16 -15.99
N ARG A 4 -5.95 12.70 -17.06
CA ARG A 4 -5.69 11.94 -18.30
C ARG A 4 -4.47 11.02 -18.15
N SER A 5 -3.52 11.42 -17.30
CA SER A 5 -2.28 10.69 -16.99
C SER A 5 -2.50 9.56 -15.96
N VAL A 6 -3.46 9.72 -15.04
CA VAL A 6 -3.80 8.68 -14.05
C VAL A 6 -4.33 7.40 -14.71
N LYS A 7 -5.16 7.53 -15.75
CA LYS A 7 -5.71 6.35 -16.45
C LYS A 7 -4.67 5.56 -17.24
N SER A 8 -3.55 6.18 -17.63
CA SER A 8 -2.45 5.49 -18.31
C SER A 8 -1.51 4.73 -17.36
N LEU A 9 -1.62 4.95 -16.04
CA LEU A 9 -0.83 4.19 -15.08
C LEU A 9 -1.28 2.72 -15.09
N SER A 10 -0.32 1.82 -15.14
CA SER A 10 -0.51 0.40 -14.86
C SER A 10 -0.81 0.17 -13.37
N SER A 11 -1.42 -0.96 -13.04
CA SER A 11 -1.73 -1.34 -11.65
C SER A 11 -0.48 -1.43 -10.77
N ARG A 12 0.67 -1.79 -11.37
CA ARG A 12 1.99 -1.71 -10.73
C ARG A 12 2.43 -0.30 -10.40
N GLU A 13 2.28 0.63 -11.35
CA GLU A 13 2.67 2.03 -11.14
C GLU A 13 1.79 2.69 -10.07
N VAL A 14 0.48 2.40 -10.09
CA VAL A 14 -0.44 2.83 -9.03
C VAL A 14 0.01 2.29 -7.67
N ALA A 15 0.35 1.00 -7.56
CA ALA A 15 0.84 0.41 -6.31
C ALA A 15 2.12 1.11 -5.80
N ASN A 16 3.06 1.45 -6.70
CA ASN A 16 4.27 2.18 -6.34
C ASN A 16 3.97 3.61 -5.86
N VAL A 17 3.01 4.30 -6.48
CA VAL A 17 2.59 5.64 -6.08
C VAL A 17 1.94 5.61 -4.69
N VAL A 18 1.01 4.67 -4.45
CA VAL A 18 0.40 4.48 -3.13
C VAL A 18 1.47 4.19 -2.06
N TRP A 19 2.41 3.30 -2.38
CA TRP A 19 3.51 2.95 -1.48
C TRP A 19 4.43 4.14 -1.17
N SER A 20 4.71 5.00 -2.15
CA SER A 20 5.57 6.16 -1.94
C SER A 20 4.93 7.17 -1.00
N PHE A 21 3.64 7.49 -1.17
CA PHE A 21 2.89 8.36 -0.25
C PHE A 21 2.91 7.85 1.18
N ALA A 22 2.65 6.55 1.38
CA ALA A 22 2.71 5.94 2.69
C ALA A 22 4.13 5.96 3.30
N THR A 23 5.16 5.74 2.48
CA THR A 23 6.57 5.76 2.91
C THR A 23 7.00 7.16 3.35
N VAL A 24 6.60 8.21 2.63
CA VAL A 24 6.92 9.59 3.00
C VAL A 24 5.95 10.17 4.03
N GLN A 25 4.98 9.39 4.49
CA GLN A 25 3.97 9.78 5.49
C GLN A 25 3.17 11.03 5.09
N VAL A 26 2.94 11.19 3.79
CA VAL A 26 2.11 12.28 3.24
C VAL A 26 0.73 11.73 2.93
N GLN A 27 -0.30 12.55 3.18
CA GLN A 27 -1.68 12.19 2.90
C GLN A 27 -1.84 11.81 1.42
N MET A 28 -2.42 10.64 1.16
CA MET A 28 -2.78 10.25 -0.19
C MET A 28 -3.84 11.21 -0.74
N PRO A 29 -3.72 11.64 -2.01
CA PRO A 29 -4.74 12.46 -2.63
C PRO A 29 -6.02 11.65 -2.86
N HIS A 30 -7.18 12.31 -2.75
CA HIS A 30 -8.49 11.64 -2.82
C HIS A 30 -8.70 10.79 -4.08
N TRP A 31 -8.23 11.25 -5.24
CA TRP A 31 -8.35 10.50 -6.49
C TRP A 31 -7.65 9.14 -6.43
N LEU A 32 -6.54 9.03 -5.69
CA LEU A 32 -5.79 7.79 -5.55
C LEU A 32 -6.56 6.80 -4.66
N LEU A 33 -7.20 7.29 -3.60
CA LEU A 33 -8.04 6.47 -2.72
C LEU A 33 -9.25 5.89 -3.46
N VAL A 34 -9.80 6.63 -4.43
CA VAL A 34 -10.94 6.17 -5.25
C VAL A 34 -10.51 5.23 -6.37
N GLU A 35 -9.34 5.45 -6.97
CA GLU A 35 -8.86 4.66 -8.11
C GLU A 35 -8.40 3.24 -7.71
N VAL A 36 -7.73 3.11 -6.56
CA VAL A 36 -7.08 1.86 -6.15
C VAL A 36 -8.04 0.67 -5.99
N PRO A 37 -9.22 0.79 -5.33
CA PRO A 37 -10.17 -0.31 -5.24
C PRO A 37 -10.58 -0.87 -6.61
N GLY A 38 -10.78 -0.01 -7.61
CA GLY A 38 -11.15 -0.44 -8.97
C GLY A 38 -10.07 -1.26 -9.69
N ARG A 39 -8.82 -1.20 -9.21
CA ARG A 39 -7.68 -1.93 -9.78
C ARG A 39 -7.30 -3.16 -8.97
N ALA A 40 -7.91 -3.38 -7.81
CA ALA A 40 -7.60 -4.49 -6.92
C ALA A 40 -7.62 -5.87 -7.61
N PRO A 41 -8.54 -6.17 -8.56
CA PRO A 41 -8.53 -7.45 -9.29
C PRO A 41 -7.31 -7.68 -10.19
N GLU A 42 -6.62 -6.62 -10.61
CA GLU A 42 -5.48 -6.69 -11.53
C GLU A 42 -4.12 -6.71 -10.81
N LEU A 43 -4.11 -6.51 -9.49
CA LEU A 43 -2.87 -6.45 -8.72
C LEU A 43 -2.26 -7.84 -8.59
N ARG A 44 -0.97 -7.93 -8.91
CA ARG A 44 -0.17 -9.12 -8.57
C ARG A 44 0.06 -9.19 -7.06
N PRO A 45 0.42 -10.36 -6.51
CA PRO A 45 0.59 -10.54 -5.06
C PRO A 45 1.44 -9.46 -4.36
N GLN A 46 2.60 -9.12 -4.94
CA GLN A 46 3.47 -8.04 -4.41
C GLN A 46 2.80 -6.66 -4.42
N GLU A 47 2.06 -6.34 -5.48
CA GLU A 47 1.38 -5.06 -5.63
C GLU A 47 0.20 -4.97 -4.65
N CYS A 48 -0.55 -6.06 -4.51
CA CYS A 48 -1.62 -6.18 -3.52
C CYS A 48 -1.07 -5.99 -2.09
N ALA A 49 -0.01 -6.70 -1.73
CA ALA A 49 0.61 -6.59 -0.42
C ALA A 49 1.09 -5.15 -0.13
N ASN A 50 1.70 -4.48 -1.12
CA ASN A 50 2.16 -3.10 -0.98
C ASN A 50 1.00 -2.12 -0.81
N VAL A 51 -0.07 -2.27 -1.60
CA VAL A 51 -1.27 -1.43 -1.49
C VAL A 51 -1.93 -1.61 -0.12
N LEU A 52 -2.13 -2.85 0.33
CA LEU A 52 -2.73 -3.13 1.64
C LEU A 52 -1.89 -2.51 2.77
N TRP A 53 -0.57 -2.73 2.75
CA TRP A 53 0.34 -2.14 3.74
C TRP A 53 0.30 -0.62 3.74
N ALA A 54 0.25 0.01 2.57
CA ALA A 54 0.27 1.45 2.43
C ALA A 54 -1.06 2.09 2.90
N PHE A 55 -2.19 1.48 2.58
CA PHE A 55 -3.50 1.93 3.07
C PHE A 55 -3.60 1.80 4.59
N ALA A 56 -3.16 0.67 5.16
CA ALA A 56 -3.11 0.50 6.61
C ALA A 56 -2.16 1.49 7.28
N SER A 57 -0.96 1.71 6.71
CA SER A 57 0.03 2.65 7.27
C SER A 57 -0.40 4.11 7.20
N ALA A 58 -1.19 4.47 6.19
CA ALA A 58 -1.75 5.82 6.04
C ALA A 58 -3.09 6.01 6.78
N SER A 59 -3.56 5.02 7.54
CA SER A 59 -4.90 5.02 8.16
C SER A 59 -6.02 5.34 7.15
N ALA A 60 -5.84 4.89 5.91
CA ALA A 60 -6.81 5.06 4.83
C ALA A 60 -7.82 3.92 4.81
N ALA A 61 -8.89 4.08 4.03
CA ALA A 61 -9.99 3.12 3.91
C ALA A 61 -9.55 1.79 3.25
N LEU A 62 -8.93 0.91 4.04
CA LEU A 62 -8.46 -0.41 3.60
C LEU A 62 -9.63 -1.31 3.19
N GLU A 63 -10.80 -1.14 3.82
CA GLU A 63 -11.99 -1.97 3.59
C GLU A 63 -12.42 -1.98 2.12
N ALA A 64 -12.35 -0.83 1.45
CA ALA A 64 -12.72 -0.73 0.04
C ALA A 64 -11.77 -1.54 -0.86
N VAL A 65 -10.48 -1.56 -0.53
CA VAL A 65 -9.48 -2.36 -1.27
C VAL A 65 -9.72 -3.85 -1.01
N VAL A 66 -9.88 -4.24 0.25
CA VAL A 66 -10.10 -5.65 0.63
C VAL A 66 -11.38 -6.21 0.01
N ALA A 67 -12.46 -5.44 0.00
CA ALA A 67 -13.74 -5.85 -0.60
C ALA A 67 -13.65 -6.03 -2.12
N ALA A 68 -12.70 -5.38 -2.79
CA ALA A 68 -12.49 -5.48 -4.22
C ALA A 68 -11.48 -6.57 -4.63
N LEU A 69 -10.82 -7.22 -3.67
CA LEU A 69 -9.90 -8.33 -3.97
C LEU A 69 -10.67 -9.60 -4.34
N PRO A 70 -10.19 -10.37 -5.32
CA PRO A 70 -10.78 -11.66 -5.70
C PRO A 70 -10.41 -12.77 -4.69
N CYS A 71 -10.50 -12.50 -3.39
CA CYS A 71 -10.06 -13.41 -2.32
C CYS A 71 -10.89 -14.69 -2.20
N THR A 72 -12.07 -14.72 -2.83
CA THR A 72 -12.93 -15.90 -2.95
C THR A 72 -12.60 -16.77 -4.17
N GLU A 73 -11.80 -16.27 -5.11
CA GLU A 73 -11.44 -17.03 -6.30
C GLU A 73 -10.48 -18.18 -5.95
N PRO A 74 -10.71 -19.40 -6.48
CA PRO A 74 -9.78 -20.51 -6.35
C PRO A 74 -8.39 -20.10 -6.83
N GLY A 75 -7.36 -20.45 -6.04
CA GLY A 75 -5.98 -20.17 -6.40
C GLY A 75 -5.52 -18.72 -6.20
N PHE A 76 -6.36 -17.83 -5.65
CA PHE A 76 -5.97 -16.43 -5.38
C PHE A 76 -4.63 -16.31 -4.64
N LEU A 77 -4.38 -17.21 -3.68
CA LEU A 77 -3.17 -17.23 -2.86
C LEU A 77 -2.04 -18.13 -3.41
N GLU A 78 -2.24 -18.89 -4.49
CA GLU A 78 -1.25 -19.86 -4.98
C GLU A 78 0.06 -19.20 -5.45
N SER A 79 -0.04 -17.99 -5.98
CA SER A 79 1.12 -17.23 -6.46
C SER A 79 1.76 -16.34 -5.39
N TRP A 80 1.20 -16.32 -4.16
CA TRP A 80 1.68 -15.47 -3.10
C TRP A 80 2.89 -16.07 -2.39
N LYS A 81 3.91 -15.24 -2.19
CA LYS A 81 5.07 -15.55 -1.37
C LYS A 81 4.75 -15.30 0.10
N PRO A 82 5.45 -15.96 1.04
CA PRO A 82 5.26 -15.76 2.48
C PRO A 82 5.32 -14.29 2.92
N GLN A 83 6.22 -13.50 2.32
CA GLN A 83 6.34 -12.07 2.64
C GLN A 83 5.10 -11.26 2.26
N GLU A 84 4.48 -11.57 1.11
CA GLU A 84 3.30 -10.87 0.61
C GLU A 84 2.10 -11.18 1.49
N MET A 85 1.96 -12.45 1.89
CA MET A 85 0.94 -12.90 2.83
C MET A 85 1.11 -12.24 4.20
N ALA A 86 2.34 -12.20 4.72
CA ALA A 86 2.65 -11.57 6.00
C ALA A 86 2.31 -10.07 5.98
N ASN A 87 2.65 -9.36 4.91
CA ASN A 87 2.33 -7.94 4.75
C ASN A 87 0.82 -7.69 4.68
N ALA A 88 0.08 -8.49 3.90
CA ALA A 88 -1.37 -8.39 3.82
C ALA A 88 -2.05 -8.69 5.17
N ALA A 89 -1.62 -9.76 5.86
CA ALA A 89 -2.12 -10.11 7.18
C ALA A 89 -1.84 -9.00 8.21
N TRP A 90 -0.61 -8.46 8.21
CA TRP A 90 -0.25 -7.33 9.07
C TRP A 90 -1.13 -6.11 8.80
N ALA A 91 -1.34 -5.76 7.53
CA ALA A 91 -2.16 -4.62 7.12
C ALA A 91 -3.62 -4.76 7.60
N MET A 92 -4.22 -5.93 7.38
CA MET A 92 -5.59 -6.21 7.82
C MET A 92 -5.71 -6.12 9.34
N ALA A 93 -4.75 -6.68 10.09
CA ALA A 93 -4.74 -6.63 11.55
C ALA A 93 -4.58 -5.20 12.11
N HIS A 94 -3.82 -4.33 11.43
CA HIS A 94 -3.51 -2.98 11.93
C HIS A 94 -4.44 -1.88 11.39
N SER A 95 -5.27 -2.17 10.39
CA SER A 95 -6.20 -1.21 9.77
C SER A 95 -7.25 -0.62 10.71
N ARG A 96 -7.49 -1.24 11.87
CA ARG A 96 -8.48 -0.79 12.88
C ARG A 96 -7.90 -0.50 14.26
N GLY A 97 -6.57 -0.41 14.39
CA GLY A 97 -5.91 -0.25 15.69
C GLY A 97 -4.58 0.48 15.57
N PHE A 98 -4.61 1.81 15.46
CA PHE A 98 -3.40 2.60 15.66
C PHE A 98 -3.15 2.78 17.16
N ALA A 99 -2.37 1.88 17.77
CA ALA A 99 -1.90 2.12 19.13
C ALA A 99 -0.57 1.46 19.48
N VAL A 100 0.45 1.55 18.61
CA VAL A 100 1.83 1.68 19.09
C VAL A 100 2.57 2.65 18.18
N ARG A 101 3.02 3.76 18.76
CA ARG A 101 3.87 4.78 18.14
C ARG A 101 5.02 4.12 17.36
N ARG A 102 5.13 4.35 16.05
CA ARG A 102 6.44 4.27 15.38
C ARG A 102 7.23 5.55 15.67
N GLY A 103 7.66 5.65 16.92
CA GLY A 103 8.74 6.54 17.36
C GLY A 103 9.86 5.66 17.90
N ALA A 104 10.62 5.02 17.01
CA ALA A 104 11.95 4.48 17.28
C ALA A 104 12.58 3.95 15.98
N GLN A 105 13.75 4.51 15.63
CA GLN A 105 14.73 4.08 14.61
C GLN A 105 14.45 4.52 13.15
N GLY A 106 15.27 5.34 12.50
CA GLY A 106 16.52 5.97 12.94
C GLY A 106 16.91 7.13 12.03
N THR A 107 16.84 8.34 12.58
CA THR A 107 17.77 9.42 12.23
C THR A 107 19.09 9.11 12.94
N ALA A 108 19.83 8.12 12.44
CA ALA A 108 21.24 7.99 12.76
C ALA A 108 21.96 9.01 11.88
N GLY A 109 22.37 10.11 12.52
CA GLY A 109 23.16 11.13 11.88
C GLY A 109 24.42 10.54 11.23
N ARG A 110 24.70 11.02 10.02
CA ARG A 110 26.06 11.15 9.53
C ARG A 110 26.21 12.58 9.00
N GLN A 111 26.39 13.49 9.96
CA GLN A 111 27.12 14.73 9.72
C GLN A 111 28.62 14.41 9.91
N GLY A 112 29.47 14.98 9.05
CA GLY A 112 30.93 14.79 9.03
C GLY A 112 31.33 13.57 8.18
N GLU A 113 32.15 13.67 7.15
CA GLU A 113 33.34 14.50 7.00
C GLU A 113 33.47 15.00 5.55
N ALA A 114 33.55 16.31 5.39
CA ALA A 114 34.15 16.97 4.25
C ALA A 114 35.03 18.08 4.83
N LEU A 115 36.30 17.75 5.10
CA LEU A 115 37.48 18.61 5.04
C LEU A 115 38.70 17.70 4.90
#